data_AF-A0A0S3U999-F1
#
_entry.id   AF-A0A0S3U999-F1
#
_cell.length_a   1.000
_cell.length_b   1.000
_cell.length_c   1.000
_cell.angle_alpha   90.00
_cell.angle_beta   90.00
_cell.angle_gamma   90.00
#
_symmetry.space_group_name_H-M   'P 1'
#
loop_
_entity.id
_entity.type
_entity.pdbx_description
1 polymer ?
#
loop_
_entity_poly.entity_id
_entity_poly.type
_entity_poly.pdbx_seq_one_letter_code
_entity_poly.pdbx_strand_id
1 'polypeptide(L)'
;MNDLYEYILESLRKLSKTQNDEAQFNQFLRSLKPSVRSLRRAYADHQIVVDYSTPEIQAAYLIAYYPQYAEMTFRALKNFGFAQEIRDRDHLTICLFGSGPSPEIIGLLSYLNQTQIQTVTIGTFDIAADTWRLSRDITTEEIRPRIWQKEFSIHSHTLDFCKEHSFHSIQKIIARSQLFIFQNCLNELFNAKEVVKQNIEFLLETMPESSTLIIADQGEYQEVVRAMNGIENLISVLNLRYECESFLIERLEGETAHFSTQLRLPQTIKTHLLTGADRLIPRKKVRASYCKVLRLVTEPRAIFVDRQLIAQLEAELHQLKQVEQDHAAAALLLIQQVENQMNQVLGSVETLTDFARNDREQYSKFSTQFKQLEQSTQEATAPIIQLQEDLQQLRANLNNTASSKQISQLESALQTIEQRLNQIEAERNSILPKDQFDQWTLSLQRQAEIDRDILIKRSKQNRQMTIVLTFISVLSFVIAAIALFR
;
A
#
# COMPACT_ATOMS: atom_id res chain seq x y z
N MET A 1 24.46 5.01 17.64
CA MET A 1 24.17 3.78 16.86
C MET A 1 25.39 2.93 16.56
N ASN A 2 26.58 3.48 16.29
CA ASN A 2 27.75 2.68 15.88
C ASN A 2 28.11 1.53 16.85
N ASP A 3 27.90 1.74 18.15
CA ASP A 3 28.22 0.77 19.21
C ASP A 3 27.02 -0.10 19.62
N LEU A 4 25.94 -0.12 18.83
CA LEU A 4 24.71 -0.82 19.18
C LEU A 4 24.92 -2.32 19.44
N TYR A 5 25.79 -2.97 18.65
CA TYR A 5 26.15 -4.35 18.89
C TYR A 5 26.84 -4.57 20.23
N GLU A 6 27.73 -3.66 20.64
CA GLU A 6 28.43 -3.76 21.92
C GLU A 6 27.44 -3.59 23.08
N TYR A 7 26.51 -2.64 22.98
CA TYR A 7 25.48 -2.44 23.99
C TYR A 7 24.58 -3.68 24.15
N ILE A 8 24.21 -4.33 23.04
CA ILE A 8 23.47 -5.59 23.06
C ILE A 8 24.28 -6.70 23.73
N LEU A 9 25.56 -6.87 23.35
CA LEU A 9 26.42 -7.92 23.90
C LEU A 9 26.66 -7.75 25.40
N GLU A 10 26.94 -6.53 25.87
CA GLU A 10 27.09 -6.22 27.29
C GLU A 10 25.83 -6.54 28.09
N SER A 11 24.66 -6.16 27.56
CA SER A 11 23.36 -6.44 28.18
C SER A 11 23.11 -7.94 28.28
N LEU A 12 23.40 -8.69 27.21
CA LEU A 12 23.26 -10.14 27.20
C LEU A 12 24.25 -10.81 28.16
N ARG A 13 25.50 -10.33 28.28
CA ARG A 13 26.47 -10.84 29.27
C ARG A 13 25.97 -10.71 30.71
N LYS A 14 25.35 -9.57 31.03
CA LYS A 14 24.75 -9.33 32.35
C LYS A 14 23.64 -10.33 32.65
N LEU A 15 22.75 -10.55 31.69
CA LEU A 15 21.62 -11.47 31.83
C LEU A 15 22.04 -12.94 31.87
N SER A 16 23.02 -13.34 31.06
CA SER A 16 23.58 -14.70 31.08
C SER A 16 24.49 -14.94 32.29
N LYS A 17 24.77 -13.92 33.12
CA LYS A 17 25.70 -13.97 34.26
C LYS A 17 27.13 -14.37 33.86
N THR A 18 27.55 -14.02 32.65
CA THR A 18 28.88 -14.35 32.10
C THR A 18 29.77 -13.10 31.95
N GLN A 19 29.55 -12.07 32.76
CA GLN A 19 30.22 -10.77 32.63
C GLN A 19 31.75 -10.87 32.69
N ASN A 20 32.27 -11.79 33.51
CA ASN A 20 33.71 -11.97 33.75
C ASN A 20 34.27 -13.26 33.15
N ASP A 21 33.49 -13.99 32.35
CA ASP A 21 33.91 -15.27 31.74
C ASP A 21 33.64 -15.27 30.24
N GLU A 22 34.68 -14.96 29.48
CA GLU A 22 34.65 -14.91 28.02
C GLU A 22 34.37 -16.29 27.41
N ALA A 23 34.84 -17.38 28.02
CA ALA A 23 34.62 -18.73 27.51
C ALA A 23 33.15 -19.12 27.65
N GLN A 24 32.54 -18.83 28.80
CA GLN A 24 31.11 -19.07 29.03
C GLN A 24 30.24 -18.21 28.12
N PHE A 25 30.58 -16.92 27.92
CA PHE A 25 29.81 -16.09 27.00
C PHE A 25 29.89 -16.58 25.55
N ASN A 26 31.08 -17.02 25.12
CA ASN A 26 31.25 -17.62 23.79
C ASN A 26 30.48 -18.94 23.66
N GLN A 27 30.34 -19.72 24.74
CA GLN A 27 29.46 -20.89 24.76
C GLN A 27 27.98 -20.51 24.65
N PHE A 28 27.55 -19.47 25.37
CA PHE A 28 26.20 -18.91 25.24
C PHE A 28 25.90 -18.44 23.80
N LEU A 29 26.80 -17.69 23.17
CA LEU A 29 26.62 -17.29 21.77
C LEU A 29 26.48 -18.50 20.83
N ARG A 30 27.25 -19.57 21.06
CA ARG A 30 27.11 -20.81 20.28
C ARG A 30 25.77 -21.50 20.52
N SER A 31 25.24 -21.45 21.74
CA SER A 31 23.93 -22.06 22.07
C SER A 31 22.76 -21.34 21.41
N LEU A 32 22.92 -20.09 20.96
CA LEU A 32 21.89 -19.34 20.22
C LEU A 32 21.77 -19.75 18.73
N LYS A 33 22.71 -20.52 18.17
CA LYS A 33 22.68 -20.92 16.75
C LYS A 33 21.39 -21.62 16.32
N PRO A 34 20.83 -22.59 17.08
CA PRO A 34 19.55 -23.21 16.75
C PRO A 34 18.41 -22.18 16.64
N SER A 35 18.35 -21.22 17.57
CA SER A 35 17.35 -20.15 17.59
C SER A 35 17.46 -19.24 16.36
N VAL A 36 18.67 -18.82 15.98
CA VAL A 36 18.89 -18.04 14.74
C VAL A 36 18.45 -18.83 13.51
N ARG A 37 18.75 -20.14 13.44
CA ARG A 37 18.31 -20.98 12.32
C ARG A 37 16.81 -21.11 12.27
N SER A 38 16.15 -21.25 13.43
CA SER A 38 14.70 -21.32 13.53
C SER A 38 14.06 -20.04 12.97
N LEU A 39 14.52 -18.87 13.44
CA LEU A 39 14.10 -17.57 12.92
C LEU A 39 14.30 -17.46 11.40
N ARG A 40 15.47 -17.86 10.89
CA ARG A 40 15.80 -17.85 9.45
C ARG A 40 14.93 -18.79 8.62
N ARG A 41 14.37 -19.85 9.21
CA ARG A 41 13.44 -20.74 8.52
C ARG A 41 12.05 -20.14 8.50
N ALA A 42 11.57 -19.63 9.64
CA ALA A 42 10.27 -18.99 9.72
C ALA A 42 10.15 -17.79 8.77
N TYR A 43 11.17 -16.92 8.72
CA TYR A 43 11.19 -15.77 7.79
C TYR A 43 11.38 -16.14 6.31
N ALA A 44 11.73 -17.39 6.00
CA ALA A 44 11.79 -17.88 4.63
C ALA A 44 10.46 -18.51 4.17
N ASP A 45 9.51 -18.68 5.08
CA ASP A 45 8.17 -19.18 4.77
C ASP A 45 7.24 -18.03 4.34
N HIS A 46 6.17 -18.37 3.61
CA HIS A 46 5.13 -17.43 3.20
C HIS A 46 4.22 -17.03 4.37
N GLN A 47 4.06 -17.92 5.35
CA GLN A 47 3.37 -17.64 6.60
C GLN A 47 4.38 -17.61 7.75
N ILE A 48 4.74 -16.41 8.16
CA ILE A 48 5.71 -16.23 9.23
C ILE A 48 5.02 -16.48 10.56
N VAL A 49 5.44 -17.54 11.24
CA VAL A 49 5.01 -17.87 12.60
C VAL A 49 6.25 -18.11 13.43
N VAL A 50 6.43 -17.30 14.47
CA VAL A 50 7.55 -17.41 15.40
C VAL A 50 7.05 -17.33 16.83
N ASP A 51 7.47 -18.27 17.66
CA ASP A 51 7.27 -18.19 19.10
C ASP A 51 8.41 -17.41 19.75
N TYR A 52 8.11 -16.19 20.17
CA TYR A 52 9.05 -15.28 20.82
C TYR A 52 9.10 -15.45 22.35
N SER A 53 8.42 -16.43 22.93
CA SER A 53 8.31 -16.60 24.39
C SER A 53 9.61 -16.98 25.08
N THR A 54 10.59 -17.50 24.33
CA THR A 54 11.85 -17.95 24.91
C THR A 54 12.94 -16.87 24.90
N PRO A 55 13.67 -16.67 26.02
CA PRO A 55 14.83 -15.78 26.11
C PRO A 55 15.85 -16.00 24.99
N GLU A 56 16.09 -17.24 24.58
CA GLU A 56 17.06 -17.61 23.55
C GLU A 56 16.63 -17.12 22.16
N ILE A 57 15.33 -17.20 21.82
CA ILE A 57 14.81 -16.65 20.56
C ILE A 57 14.92 -15.13 20.57
N GLN A 58 14.59 -14.47 21.69
CA GLN A 58 14.71 -13.02 21.80
C GLN A 58 16.16 -12.55 21.70
N ALA A 59 17.10 -13.22 22.37
CA ALA A 59 18.52 -12.92 22.29
C ALA A 59 19.07 -13.15 20.86
N ALA A 60 18.68 -14.26 20.23
CA ALA A 60 19.02 -14.52 18.84
C ALA A 60 18.49 -13.44 17.89
N TYR A 61 17.26 -12.98 18.11
CA TYR A 61 16.64 -11.91 17.33
C TYR A 61 17.38 -10.58 17.51
N LEU A 62 17.67 -10.21 18.77
CA LEU A 62 18.43 -9.01 19.13
C LEU A 62 19.79 -8.94 18.43
N ILE A 63 20.49 -10.06 18.28
CA ILE A 63 21.77 -10.05 17.57
C ILE A 63 21.60 -10.07 16.05
N ALA A 64 20.63 -10.84 15.53
CA ALA A 64 20.54 -11.13 14.11
C ALA A 64 19.77 -10.10 13.27
N TYR A 65 18.82 -9.36 13.87
CA TYR A 65 17.88 -8.50 13.14
C TYR A 65 17.74 -7.09 13.71
N TYR A 66 17.71 -6.97 15.04
CA TYR A 66 17.42 -5.71 15.73
C TYR A 66 18.28 -4.52 15.28
N PRO A 67 19.62 -4.63 15.12
CA PRO A 67 20.45 -3.47 14.81
C PRO A 67 20.15 -2.90 13.42
N GLN A 68 19.87 -3.78 12.45
CA GLN A 68 19.47 -3.39 11.10
C GLN A 68 18.11 -2.67 11.12
N TYR A 69 17.19 -3.12 11.97
CA TYR A 69 15.86 -2.52 12.12
C TYR A 69 15.94 -1.16 12.82
N ALA A 70 16.80 -0.98 13.81
CA ALA A 70 17.06 0.34 14.39
C ALA A 70 17.63 1.31 13.34
N GLU A 71 18.55 0.83 12.49
CA GLU A 71 19.09 1.63 11.39
C GLU A 71 18.03 1.98 10.34
N MET A 72 17.08 1.08 10.07
CA MET A 72 15.97 1.29 9.15
C MET A 72 15.10 2.48 9.57
N THR A 73 14.71 2.55 10.85
CA THR A 73 13.94 3.68 11.39
C THR A 73 14.72 4.99 11.33
N PHE A 74 15.99 4.97 11.76
CA PHE A 74 16.86 6.15 11.71
C PHE A 74 16.98 6.71 10.28
N ARG A 75 17.16 5.82 9.30
CA ARG A 75 17.25 6.19 7.88
C ARG A 75 15.94 6.74 7.34
N ALA A 76 14.81 6.13 7.67
CA ALA A 76 13.50 6.62 7.26
C ALA A 76 13.30 8.07 7.72
N LEU A 77 13.49 8.34 9.02
CA LEU A 77 13.34 9.68 9.60
C LEU A 77 14.28 10.70 8.96
N LYS A 78 15.55 10.31 8.75
CA LYS A 78 16.56 11.17 8.12
C LYS A 78 16.21 11.50 6.68
N ASN A 79 15.88 10.49 5.87
CA ASN A 79 15.69 10.64 4.44
C ASN A 79 14.36 11.35 4.11
N PHE A 80 13.33 11.16 4.92
CA PHE A 80 12.07 11.90 4.79
C PHE A 80 12.11 13.32 5.36
N GLY A 81 13.23 13.75 5.96
CA GLY A 81 13.39 15.10 6.47
C GLY A 81 12.53 15.42 7.70
N PHE A 82 12.24 14.43 8.55
CA PHE A 82 11.28 14.55 9.66
C PHE A 82 11.58 15.72 10.62
N ALA A 83 12.83 16.15 10.75
CA ALA A 83 13.24 17.31 11.54
C ALA A 83 12.45 18.59 11.19
N GLN A 84 12.05 18.79 9.93
CA GLN A 84 11.25 19.95 9.53
C GLN A 84 9.84 19.90 10.12
N GLU A 85 9.27 18.70 10.25
CA GLU A 85 7.90 18.47 10.75
C GLU A 85 7.79 18.64 12.28
N ILE A 86 8.93 18.60 12.98
CA ILE A 86 9.01 18.72 14.45
C ILE A 86 9.80 19.94 14.93
N ARG A 87 10.19 20.84 14.02
CA ARG A 87 11.11 21.98 14.30
C ARG A 87 10.60 22.98 15.33
N ASP A 88 9.31 22.95 15.66
CA ASP A 88 8.65 23.88 16.59
C ASP A 88 8.13 23.14 17.84
N ARG A 89 8.60 21.90 18.05
CA ARG A 89 8.19 21.03 19.16
C ARG A 89 9.35 20.79 20.11
N ASP A 90 9.06 20.61 21.38
CA ASP A 90 9.97 20.10 22.41
C ASP A 90 9.52 18.74 22.96
N HIS A 91 8.25 18.38 22.75
CA HIS A 91 7.64 17.12 23.13
C HIS A 91 7.11 16.35 21.91
N LEU A 92 7.31 15.03 21.89
CA LEU A 92 6.70 14.12 20.92
C LEU A 92 5.99 12.96 21.59
N THR A 93 4.75 12.70 21.18
CA THR A 93 4.05 11.44 21.42
C THR A 93 4.07 10.58 20.15
N ILE A 94 4.52 9.33 20.28
CA ILE A 94 4.71 8.40 19.16
C ILE A 94 3.95 7.10 19.40
N CYS A 95 3.39 6.51 18.33
CA CYS A 95 2.85 5.16 18.31
C CYS A 95 3.73 4.23 17.47
N LEU A 96 4.16 3.11 18.05
CA LEU A 96 4.91 2.05 17.37
C LEU A 96 4.04 0.80 17.25
N PHE A 97 3.73 0.38 16.03
CA PHE A 97 2.84 -0.74 15.73
C PHE A 97 3.63 -1.95 15.23
N GLY A 98 3.28 -3.14 15.73
CA GLY A 98 4.04 -4.38 15.46
C GLY A 98 5.40 -4.32 16.14
N SER A 99 5.43 -3.67 17.30
CA SER A 99 6.67 -3.12 17.87
C SER A 99 7.67 -4.18 18.35
N GLY A 100 7.26 -5.43 18.59
CA GLY A 100 8.14 -6.50 19.04
C GLY A 100 9.18 -6.08 20.11
N PRO A 101 10.50 -6.26 19.86
CA PRO A 101 11.58 -5.79 20.76
C PRO A 101 11.84 -4.27 20.73
N SER A 102 11.13 -3.55 19.87
CA SER A 102 11.11 -2.09 19.69
C SER A 102 12.42 -1.45 19.21
N PRO A 103 13.08 -1.97 18.16
CA PRO A 103 14.28 -1.35 17.58
C PRO A 103 14.05 0.08 17.09
N GLU A 104 12.79 0.42 16.76
CA GLU A 104 12.36 1.75 16.33
C GLU A 104 12.69 2.82 17.38
N ILE A 105 12.62 2.47 18.66
CA ILE A 105 12.97 3.38 19.76
C ILE A 105 14.42 3.83 19.61
N ILE A 106 15.34 2.89 19.35
CA ILE A 106 16.77 3.20 19.27
C ILE A 106 17.08 4.01 18.01
N GLY A 107 16.45 3.68 16.88
CA GLY A 107 16.59 4.45 15.65
C GLY A 107 16.04 5.88 15.80
N LEU A 108 14.85 6.01 16.37
CA LEU A 108 14.18 7.27 16.64
C LEU A 108 14.99 8.15 17.60
N LEU A 109 15.37 7.65 18.77
CA LEU A 109 16.10 8.44 19.76
C LEU A 109 17.49 8.85 19.26
N SER A 110 18.15 7.99 18.48
CA SER A 110 19.42 8.34 17.81
C SER A 110 19.26 9.50 16.82
N TYR A 111 18.11 9.57 16.13
CA TYR A 111 17.78 10.68 15.24
C TYR A 111 17.46 11.95 16.04
N LEU A 112 16.56 11.84 17.03
CA LEU A 112 16.08 12.97 17.83
C LEU A 112 17.17 13.65 18.67
N ASN A 113 18.25 12.96 19.00
CA ASN A 113 19.40 13.57 19.69
C ASN A 113 20.00 14.77 18.97
N GLN A 114 19.77 14.88 17.66
CA GLN A 114 20.26 15.98 16.82
C GLN A 114 19.21 17.09 16.66
N THR A 115 18.13 17.02 17.43
CA THR A 115 16.98 17.92 17.39
C THR A 115 16.75 18.56 18.76
N GLN A 116 15.85 19.54 18.81
CA GLN A 116 15.50 20.25 20.04
C GLN A 116 14.52 19.49 20.96
N ILE A 117 14.00 18.32 20.54
CA ILE A 117 13.08 17.51 21.35
C ILE A 117 13.71 17.19 22.70
N GLN A 118 12.99 17.46 23.79
CA GLN A 118 13.37 17.18 25.17
C GLN A 118 12.62 16.00 25.76
N THR A 119 11.36 15.82 25.38
CA THR A 119 10.50 14.79 25.99
C THR A 119 9.91 13.89 24.91
N VAL A 120 10.02 12.58 25.13
CA VAL A 120 9.48 11.57 24.23
C VAL A 120 8.56 10.63 25.00
N THR A 121 7.32 10.48 24.53
CA THR A 121 6.34 9.51 25.03
C THR A 121 6.01 8.51 23.93
N ILE A 122 6.19 7.22 24.20
CA ILE A 122 6.02 6.15 23.22
C ILE A 122 4.93 5.19 23.67
N GLY A 123 3.89 5.00 22.86
CA GLY A 123 2.99 3.86 22.94
C GLY A 123 3.49 2.73 22.03
N THR A 124 3.74 1.55 22.58
CA THR A 124 4.08 0.35 21.81
C THR A 124 2.89 -0.58 21.74
N PHE A 125 2.56 -1.06 20.53
CA PHE A 125 1.40 -1.88 20.25
C PHE A 125 1.85 -3.17 19.57
N ASP A 126 1.53 -4.29 20.20
CA ASP A 126 1.88 -5.63 19.70
C ASP A 126 0.93 -6.68 20.27
N ILE A 127 0.60 -7.73 19.52
CA ILE A 127 -0.24 -8.82 20.04
C ILE A 127 0.49 -9.62 21.14
N ALA A 128 1.82 -9.66 21.07
CA ALA A 128 2.71 -10.36 21.97
C ALA A 128 3.47 -9.39 22.89
N ALA A 129 2.84 -8.28 23.28
CA ALA A 129 3.48 -7.21 24.06
C ALA A 129 4.19 -7.71 25.34
N ASP A 130 3.59 -8.66 26.05
CA ASP A 130 4.16 -9.23 27.28
C ASP A 130 5.24 -10.29 27.03
N THR A 131 5.22 -10.90 25.84
CA THR A 131 6.16 -11.94 25.43
C THR A 131 7.57 -11.37 25.26
N TRP A 132 7.70 -10.15 24.74
CA TRP A 132 8.96 -9.49 24.42
C TRP A 132 9.72 -8.88 25.61
N ARG A 133 9.43 -9.31 26.83
CA ARG A 133 9.96 -8.68 28.04
C ARG A 133 11.49 -8.55 28.06
N LEU A 134 12.23 -9.64 27.79
CA LEU A 134 13.70 -9.60 27.85
C LEU A 134 14.27 -8.57 26.86
N SER A 135 13.79 -8.59 25.61
CA SER A 135 14.32 -7.68 24.59
C SER A 135 13.88 -6.24 24.81
N ARG A 136 12.66 -6.00 25.30
CA ARG A 136 12.18 -4.67 25.67
C ARG A 136 12.93 -4.11 26.87
N ASP A 137 13.23 -4.93 27.88
CA ASP A 137 14.04 -4.52 29.03
C ASP A 137 15.46 -4.13 28.58
N ILE A 138 16.08 -4.88 27.67
CA ILE A 138 17.38 -4.50 27.08
C ILE A 138 17.27 -3.17 26.31
N THR A 139 16.26 -3.03 25.44
CA THR A 139 16.04 -1.80 24.66
C THR A 139 15.88 -0.58 25.58
N THR A 140 15.03 -0.70 26.59
CA THR A 140 14.60 0.42 27.44
C THR A 140 15.54 0.66 28.61
N GLU A 141 16.02 -0.34 29.31
CA GLU A 141 16.80 -0.15 30.54
C GLU A 141 18.31 -0.19 30.32
N GLU A 142 18.80 -0.83 29.26
CA GLU A 142 20.25 -0.97 29.03
C GLU A 142 20.77 -0.12 27.85
N ILE A 143 20.07 -0.13 26.71
CA ILE A 143 20.51 0.57 25.50
C ILE A 143 20.05 2.03 25.48
N ARG A 144 18.76 2.29 25.72
CA ARG A 144 18.18 3.65 25.68
C ARG A 144 18.94 4.66 26.55
N PRO A 145 19.34 4.37 27.80
CA PRO A 145 20.08 5.34 28.62
C PRO A 145 21.44 5.71 28.07
N ARG A 146 22.02 4.94 27.14
CA ARG A 146 23.32 5.27 26.52
C ARG A 146 23.16 6.16 25.30
N ILE A 147 21.93 6.24 24.77
CA ILE A 147 21.59 6.99 23.57
C ILE A 147 20.84 8.25 23.96
N TRP A 148 19.84 8.17 24.83
CA TRP A 148 18.97 9.28 25.20
C TRP A 148 19.04 9.56 26.69
N GLN A 149 19.49 10.77 27.04
CA GLN A 149 19.61 11.25 28.43
C GLN A 149 18.46 12.17 28.87
N LYS A 150 17.53 12.48 27.95
CA LYS A 150 16.43 13.40 28.21
C LYS A 150 15.19 12.63 28.67
N GLU A 151 14.08 13.32 28.87
CA GLU A 151 12.85 12.70 29.37
C GLU A 151 12.29 11.66 28.40
N PHE A 152 11.88 10.52 28.94
CA PHE A 152 11.43 9.37 28.18
C PHE A 152 10.36 8.61 28.96
N SER A 153 9.22 8.34 28.32
CA SER A 153 8.21 7.43 28.83
C SER A 153 7.79 6.43 27.76
N ILE A 154 7.55 5.19 28.18
CA ILE A 154 7.08 4.11 27.33
C ILE A 154 5.87 3.43 27.96
N HIS A 155 4.86 3.16 27.15
CA HIS A 155 3.64 2.47 27.55
C HIS A 155 3.38 1.32 26.58
N SER A 156 3.44 0.10 27.11
CA SER A 156 3.20 -1.12 26.34
C SER A 156 1.72 -1.48 26.36
N HIS A 157 1.20 -1.80 25.18
CA HIS A 157 -0.20 -2.16 24.98
C HIS A 157 -0.31 -3.44 24.15
N THR A 158 -1.09 -4.39 24.64
CA THR A 158 -1.49 -5.56 23.85
C THR A 158 -2.56 -5.14 22.85
N LEU A 159 -2.27 -5.29 21.55
CA LEU A 159 -3.18 -4.91 20.47
C LEU A 159 -3.09 -5.89 19.31
N ASP A 160 -4.21 -6.51 18.95
CA ASP A 160 -4.32 -7.40 17.79
C ASP A 160 -4.80 -6.60 16.56
N PHE A 161 -3.95 -6.48 15.54
CA PHE A 161 -4.25 -5.71 14.34
C PHE A 161 -5.22 -6.44 13.40
N CYS A 162 -5.31 -7.76 13.56
CA CYS A 162 -6.20 -8.63 12.80
C CYS A 162 -7.60 -8.71 13.42
N LYS A 163 -7.82 -8.04 14.56
CA LYS A 163 -9.13 -7.93 15.21
C LYS A 163 -9.86 -6.67 14.76
N GLU A 164 -11.13 -6.82 14.41
CA GLU A 164 -12.00 -5.71 14.03
C GLU A 164 -12.04 -4.63 15.09
N HIS A 165 -11.98 -3.38 14.64
CA HIS A 165 -12.07 -2.18 15.48
C HIS A 165 -11.05 -2.11 16.64
N SER A 166 -9.95 -2.87 16.59
CA SER A 166 -9.00 -2.92 17.71
C SER A 166 -8.43 -1.54 18.04
N PHE A 167 -8.25 -0.68 17.03
CA PHE A 167 -7.72 0.67 17.19
C PHE A 167 -8.65 1.63 17.95
N HIS A 168 -9.96 1.32 18.08
CA HIS A 168 -10.89 2.15 18.84
C HIS A 168 -10.49 2.25 20.31
N SER A 169 -9.94 1.17 20.87
CA SER A 169 -9.47 1.12 22.26
C SER A 169 -8.33 2.10 22.56
N ILE A 170 -7.59 2.52 21.52
CA ILE A 170 -6.42 3.41 21.64
C ILE A 170 -6.64 4.75 20.94
N GLN A 171 -7.87 5.07 20.53
CA GLN A 171 -8.22 6.30 19.80
C GLN A 171 -7.66 7.56 20.47
N LYS A 172 -7.78 7.65 21.81
CA LYS A 172 -7.26 8.80 22.58
C LYS A 172 -5.74 8.93 22.49
N ILE A 173 -5.01 7.83 22.37
CA ILE A 173 -3.55 7.84 22.19
C ILE A 173 -3.24 8.28 20.76
N ILE A 174 -3.96 7.74 19.77
CA ILE A 174 -3.80 8.14 18.37
C ILE A 174 -4.01 9.65 18.20
N ALA A 175 -5.11 10.19 18.73
CA ALA A 175 -5.50 11.60 18.59
C ALA A 175 -4.54 12.61 19.26
N ARG A 176 -3.55 12.15 20.03
CA ARG A 176 -2.51 12.99 20.63
C ARG A 176 -1.11 12.71 20.10
N SER A 177 -0.94 11.74 19.20
CA SER A 177 0.36 11.34 18.66
C SER A 177 0.74 12.17 17.44
N GLN A 178 2.04 12.42 17.26
CA GLN A 178 2.60 13.15 16.13
C GLN A 178 3.28 12.22 15.12
N LEU A 179 3.71 11.04 15.56
CA LEU A 179 4.41 10.09 14.72
C LEU A 179 3.84 8.68 14.93
N PHE A 180 3.60 7.98 13.83
CA PHE A 180 3.13 6.61 13.80
C PHE A 180 4.13 5.80 12.99
N ILE A 181 4.59 4.66 13.50
CA ILE A 181 5.55 3.80 12.79
C ILE A 181 5.01 2.38 12.73
N PHE A 182 4.91 1.84 11.52
CA PHE A 182 4.79 0.42 11.27
C PHE A 182 6.12 -0.06 10.72
N GLN A 183 6.72 -1.04 11.38
CA GLN A 183 8.02 -1.53 10.96
C GLN A 183 8.11 -3.04 11.05
N ASN A 184 8.55 -3.66 9.94
CA ASN A 184 8.80 -5.10 9.82
C ASN A 184 7.69 -5.96 10.45
N CYS A 185 6.44 -5.64 10.11
CA CYS A 185 5.26 -6.33 10.64
C CYS A 185 4.18 -6.59 9.57
N LEU A 186 4.23 -5.93 8.41
CA LEU A 186 3.20 -6.07 7.38
C LEU A 186 3.19 -7.47 6.76
N ASN A 187 4.36 -8.12 6.71
CA ASN A 187 4.53 -9.50 6.26
C ASN A 187 3.82 -10.52 7.17
N GLU A 188 3.50 -10.16 8.43
CA GLU A 188 2.81 -11.04 9.39
C GLU A 188 1.28 -10.86 9.38
N LEU A 189 0.76 -9.84 8.66
CA LEU A 189 -0.66 -9.46 8.65
C LEU A 189 -1.50 -10.11 7.53
N PHE A 190 -0.98 -11.18 6.91
CA PHE A 190 -1.53 -11.74 5.66
C PHE A 190 -2.99 -12.24 5.76
N ASN A 191 -3.40 -12.83 6.89
CA ASN A 191 -4.68 -13.53 7.01
C ASN A 191 -5.90 -12.60 7.18
N ALA A 192 -5.69 -11.31 7.45
CA ALA A 192 -6.75 -10.38 7.85
C ALA A 192 -6.72 -9.05 7.08
N LYS A 193 -6.40 -9.09 5.77
CA LYS A 193 -6.14 -7.89 4.94
C LYS A 193 -7.22 -6.82 5.04
N GLU A 194 -8.50 -7.20 4.96
CA GLU A 194 -9.59 -6.23 5.03
C GLU A 194 -9.75 -5.62 6.43
N VAL A 195 -9.60 -6.42 7.48
CA VAL A 195 -9.66 -5.94 8.87
C VAL A 195 -8.50 -4.99 9.17
N VAL A 196 -7.29 -5.35 8.75
CA VAL A 196 -6.10 -4.51 8.88
C VAL A 196 -6.28 -3.21 8.11
N LYS A 197 -6.82 -3.27 6.89
CA LYS A 197 -7.13 -2.09 6.09
C LYS A 197 -8.14 -1.17 6.78
N GLN A 198 -9.19 -1.71 7.39
CA GLN A 198 -10.16 -0.93 8.17
C GLN A 198 -9.53 -0.28 9.40
N ASN A 199 -8.66 -0.99 10.11
CA ASN A 199 -7.92 -0.43 11.25
C ASN A 199 -6.95 0.69 10.81
N ILE A 200 -6.32 0.56 9.64
CA ILE A 200 -5.48 1.61 9.06
C ILE A 200 -6.32 2.80 8.57
N GLU A 201 -7.50 2.58 7.97
CA GLU A 201 -8.44 3.65 7.61
C GLU A 201 -8.81 4.46 8.86
N PHE A 202 -9.19 3.77 9.94
CA PHE A 202 -9.48 4.41 11.23
C PHE A 202 -8.28 5.21 11.77
N LEU A 203 -7.06 4.66 11.67
CA LEU A 203 -5.84 5.39 12.06
C LEU A 203 -5.70 6.69 11.27
N LEU A 204 -5.79 6.63 9.94
CA LEU A 204 -5.62 7.77 9.05
C LEU A 204 -6.68 8.85 9.32
N GLU A 205 -7.92 8.45 9.58
CA GLU A 205 -9.00 9.39 9.91
C GLU A 205 -8.84 10.01 11.31
N THR A 206 -8.19 9.31 12.24
CA THR A 206 -8.03 9.75 13.63
C THR A 206 -6.72 10.51 13.90
N MET A 207 -5.65 10.24 13.13
CA MET A 207 -4.33 10.85 13.38
C MET A 207 -4.40 12.38 13.31
N PRO A 208 -3.74 13.17 14.18
CA PRO A 208 -3.84 14.62 14.15
C PRO A 208 -3.35 15.25 12.85
N GLU A 209 -3.81 16.46 12.54
CA GLU A 209 -3.18 17.25 11.48
C GLU A 209 -1.70 17.51 11.78
N SER A 210 -0.88 17.62 10.72
CA SER A 210 0.58 17.72 10.82
C SER A 210 1.25 16.52 11.52
N SER A 211 0.58 15.37 11.56
CA SER A 211 1.18 14.13 12.04
C SER A 211 1.62 13.25 10.87
N THR A 212 2.54 12.35 11.17
CA THR A 212 3.25 11.57 10.15
C THR A 212 3.17 10.10 10.45
N LEU A 213 2.78 9.32 9.45
CA LEU A 213 2.85 7.87 9.45
C LEU A 213 4.04 7.43 8.61
N ILE A 214 4.93 6.62 9.18
CA ILE A 214 6.04 5.99 8.48
C ILE A 214 5.81 4.48 8.47
N ILE A 215 5.94 3.88 7.30
CA ILE A 215 5.91 2.44 7.11
C ILE A 215 7.27 2.03 6.54
N ALA A 216 7.99 1.16 7.24
CA ALA A 216 9.31 0.69 6.84
C ALA A 216 9.38 -0.84 6.97
N ASP A 217 9.40 -1.55 5.86
CA ASP A 217 9.33 -3.02 5.88
C ASP A 217 10.21 -3.63 4.78
N GLN A 218 10.42 -4.93 4.81
CA GLN A 218 11.30 -5.65 3.88
C GLN A 218 10.67 -5.70 2.48
N GLY A 219 11.23 -4.94 1.54
CA GLY A 219 10.69 -4.79 0.18
C GLY A 219 10.82 -6.03 -0.70
N GLU A 220 11.51 -7.07 -0.23
CA GLU A 220 11.65 -8.35 -0.94
C GLU A 220 10.39 -9.22 -0.84
N TYR A 221 9.51 -8.97 0.14
CA TYR A 221 8.25 -9.70 0.29
C TYR A 221 7.16 -9.06 -0.57
N GLN A 222 6.56 -9.84 -1.47
CA GLN A 222 5.48 -9.37 -2.35
C GLN A 222 4.26 -8.92 -1.54
N GLU A 223 4.03 -9.54 -0.39
CA GLU A 223 2.97 -9.21 0.56
C GLU A 223 3.13 -7.80 1.11
N VAL A 224 4.35 -7.40 1.45
CA VAL A 224 4.68 -6.05 1.91
C VAL A 224 4.37 -5.03 0.81
N VAL A 225 4.82 -5.29 -0.43
CA VAL A 225 4.56 -4.41 -1.57
C VAL A 225 3.05 -4.25 -1.80
N ARG A 226 2.30 -5.35 -1.77
CA ARG A 226 0.83 -5.33 -1.90
C ARG A 226 0.16 -4.58 -0.77
N ALA A 227 0.60 -4.76 0.47
CA ALA A 227 0.05 -4.05 1.63
C ALA A 227 0.29 -2.54 1.51
N MET A 228 1.52 -2.12 1.16
CA MET A 228 1.83 -0.70 0.94
C MET A 228 0.98 -0.08 -0.18
N ASN A 229 0.87 -0.76 -1.33
CA ASN A 229 0.00 -0.28 -2.41
C ASN A 229 -1.48 -0.20 -1.98
N GLY A 230 -1.93 -1.13 -1.13
CA GLY A 230 -3.27 -1.11 -0.56
C GLY A 230 -3.53 0.11 0.32
N ILE A 231 -2.54 0.49 1.13
CA ILE A 231 -2.59 1.68 2.00
C ILE A 231 -2.60 2.97 1.15
N GLU A 232 -1.80 3.04 0.09
CA GLU A 232 -1.78 4.20 -0.79
C GLU A 232 -3.09 4.39 -1.57
N ASN A 233 -3.65 3.28 -2.06
CA ASN A 233 -4.97 3.29 -2.68
C ASN A 233 -6.05 3.77 -1.70
N LEU A 234 -5.98 3.33 -0.43
CA LEU A 234 -6.88 3.80 0.62
C LEU A 234 -6.74 5.31 0.83
N ILE A 235 -5.52 5.83 0.92
CA ILE A 235 -5.27 7.27 1.06
C ILE A 235 -5.80 8.06 -0.14
N SER A 236 -5.64 7.56 -1.36
CA SER A 236 -6.22 8.18 -2.56
C SER A 236 -7.75 8.27 -2.48
N VAL A 237 -8.40 7.21 -1.97
CA VAL A 237 -9.85 7.22 -1.72
C VAL A 237 -10.23 8.23 -0.65
N LEU A 238 -9.45 8.34 0.43
CA LEU A 238 -9.70 9.32 1.49
C LEU A 238 -9.54 10.77 0.98
N ASN A 239 -8.48 11.08 0.23
CA ASN A 239 -8.30 12.40 -0.38
C ASN A 239 -9.49 12.78 -1.29
N LEU A 240 -10.04 11.83 -2.05
CA LEU A 240 -11.25 12.07 -2.85
C LEU A 240 -12.49 12.31 -1.96
N ARG A 241 -12.64 11.55 -0.86
CA ARG A 241 -13.76 11.68 0.09
C ARG A 241 -13.80 13.05 0.76
N TYR A 242 -12.65 13.60 1.13
CA TYR A 242 -12.54 14.90 1.80
C TYR A 242 -12.52 16.09 0.82
N GLU A 243 -12.62 15.83 -0.49
CA GLU A 243 -12.49 16.83 -1.56
C GLU A 243 -11.23 17.70 -1.47
N CYS A 244 -10.21 17.25 -0.74
CA CYS A 244 -8.97 17.98 -0.51
C CYS A 244 -7.81 17.00 -0.33
N GLU A 245 -6.59 17.47 -0.59
CA GLU A 245 -5.37 16.74 -0.27
C GLU A 245 -5.19 16.76 1.25
N SER A 246 -5.88 15.86 1.94
CA SER A 246 -5.71 15.66 3.39
C SER A 246 -4.42 14.92 3.71
N PHE A 247 -3.87 14.20 2.74
CA PHE A 247 -2.69 13.36 2.91
C PHE A 247 -1.72 13.48 1.74
N LEU A 248 -0.43 13.64 2.07
CA LEU A 248 0.68 13.56 1.12
C LEU A 248 1.42 12.23 1.31
N ILE A 249 1.69 11.52 0.21
CA ILE A 249 2.46 10.27 0.21
C ILE A 249 3.84 10.52 -0.38
N GLU A 250 4.88 10.05 0.30
CA GLU A 250 6.26 10.04 -0.20
C GLU A 250 6.84 8.62 -0.10
N ARG A 251 7.56 8.18 -1.14
CA ARG A 251 8.32 6.92 -1.13
C ARG A 251 9.82 7.18 -1.19
N LEU A 252 10.59 6.30 -0.57
CA LEU A 252 12.03 6.21 -0.82
C LEU A 252 12.28 5.10 -1.85
N GLU A 253 13.05 5.43 -2.89
CA GLU A 253 13.36 4.52 -3.99
C GLU A 253 14.88 4.36 -4.21
N GLY A 254 15.27 3.35 -4.98
CA GLY A 254 16.66 3.13 -5.39
C GLY A 254 17.62 2.91 -4.22
N GLU A 255 18.75 3.63 -4.21
CA GLU A 255 19.80 3.50 -3.19
C GLU A 255 19.32 3.92 -1.78
N THR A 256 18.28 4.73 -1.68
CA THR A 256 17.73 5.14 -0.38
C THR A 256 16.89 4.04 0.26
N ALA A 257 16.25 3.20 -0.58
CA ALA A 257 15.53 1.99 -0.18
C ALA A 257 16.50 0.82 0.13
N HIS A 258 17.64 0.78 -0.55
CA HIS A 258 18.64 -0.29 -0.44
C HIS A 258 19.90 0.17 0.27
N PHE A 259 20.07 -0.22 1.53
CA PHE A 259 21.26 0.17 2.29
C PHE A 259 22.11 -1.02 2.73
N SER A 260 23.43 -0.79 2.74
CA SER A 260 24.36 -1.63 3.48
C SER A 260 24.48 -1.07 4.89
N THR A 261 24.30 -1.94 5.89
CA THR A 261 24.43 -1.52 7.28
C THR A 261 25.84 -1.01 7.52
N GLN A 262 25.94 0.15 8.18
CA GLN A 262 27.23 0.71 8.60
C GLN A 262 27.67 0.15 9.95
N LEU A 263 26.82 -0.64 10.61
CA LEU A 263 27.10 -1.23 11.91
C LEU A 263 28.17 -2.31 11.76
N ARG A 264 29.26 -2.15 12.52
CA ARG A 264 30.36 -3.10 12.53
C ARG A 264 29.94 -4.31 13.35
N LEU A 265 29.76 -5.46 12.69
CA LEU A 265 29.49 -6.70 13.39
C LEU A 265 30.74 -7.17 14.16
N PRO A 266 30.67 -7.31 15.50
CA PRO A 266 31.80 -7.72 16.34
C PRO A 266 32.35 -9.09 15.94
N GLN A 267 33.65 -9.27 16.13
CA GLN A 267 34.32 -10.52 15.76
C GLN A 267 33.81 -11.71 16.59
N THR A 268 33.47 -11.49 17.86
CA THR A 268 32.89 -12.55 18.71
C THR A 268 31.60 -13.11 18.11
N ILE A 269 30.69 -12.26 17.60
CA ILE A 269 29.45 -12.71 16.96
C ILE A 269 29.76 -13.50 15.68
N LYS A 270 30.69 -13.00 14.84
CA LYS A 270 31.10 -13.70 13.59
C LYS A 270 31.69 -15.08 13.87
N THR A 271 32.49 -15.21 14.91
CA THR A 271 33.17 -16.47 15.25
C THR A 271 32.22 -17.46 15.94
N HIS A 272 31.36 -16.98 16.83
CA HIS A 272 30.62 -17.86 17.75
C HIS A 272 29.14 -18.04 17.40
N LEU A 273 28.52 -17.15 16.62
CA LEU A 273 27.10 -17.23 16.27
C LEU A 273 26.85 -17.14 14.76
N LEU A 274 27.17 -16.01 14.12
CA LEU A 274 26.92 -15.74 12.71
C LEU A 274 28.13 -16.12 11.84
N THR A 275 28.40 -17.41 11.75
CA THR A 275 29.63 -17.98 11.15
C THR A 275 29.69 -17.97 9.63
N GLY A 276 28.66 -17.49 8.93
CA GLY A 276 28.64 -17.41 7.47
C GLY A 276 28.22 -18.70 6.76
N ALA A 277 27.83 -19.75 7.48
CA ALA A 277 27.37 -21.02 6.93
C ALA A 277 26.02 -21.43 7.55
N ASP A 278 25.30 -22.36 6.90
CA ASP A 278 24.10 -23.00 7.45
C ASP A 278 23.06 -22.00 8.02
N ARG A 279 22.68 -21.03 7.18
CA ARG A 279 21.76 -19.91 7.49
C ARG A 279 22.23 -18.94 8.59
N LEU A 280 23.44 -19.10 9.14
CA LEU A 280 24.06 -18.19 10.11
C LEU A 280 24.86 -17.08 9.42
N ILE A 281 24.33 -16.52 8.33
CA ILE A 281 25.03 -15.52 7.51
C ILE A 281 24.72 -14.11 8.03
N PRO A 282 25.72 -13.31 8.44
CA PRO A 282 25.50 -11.90 8.81
C PRO A 282 24.68 -11.12 7.79
N ARG A 283 23.66 -10.40 8.24
CA ARG A 283 22.89 -9.51 7.37
C ARG A 283 23.66 -8.21 7.14
N LYS A 284 24.24 -8.07 5.94
CA LYS A 284 25.03 -6.88 5.54
C LYS A 284 24.22 -5.88 4.72
N LYS A 285 23.25 -6.36 3.96
CA LYS A 285 22.41 -5.56 3.08
C LYS A 285 20.96 -5.70 3.52
N VAL A 286 20.25 -4.58 3.53
CA VAL A 286 18.82 -4.50 3.81
C VAL A 286 18.17 -3.84 2.61
N ARG A 287 17.12 -4.48 2.10
CA ARG A 287 16.25 -3.92 1.08
C ARG A 287 14.92 -3.62 1.74
N ALA A 288 14.72 -2.36 2.08
CA ALA A 288 13.51 -1.90 2.72
C ALA A 288 12.67 -1.10 1.73
N SER A 289 11.36 -1.27 1.78
CA SER A 289 10.40 -0.35 1.21
C SER A 289 10.02 0.65 2.29
N TYR A 290 9.98 1.93 1.92
CA TYR A 290 9.58 3.01 2.81
C TYR A 290 8.43 3.79 2.20
N CYS A 291 7.42 4.08 3.02
CA CYS A 291 6.32 4.96 2.70
C CYS A 291 6.14 5.93 3.87
N LYS A 292 6.11 7.24 3.58
CA LYS A 292 5.68 8.28 4.50
C LYS A 292 4.32 8.78 4.06
N VAL A 293 3.43 8.98 5.02
CA VAL A 293 2.14 9.63 4.85
C VAL A 293 2.09 10.79 5.82
N LEU A 294 2.07 12.01 5.30
CA LEU A 294 1.90 13.23 6.09
C LEU A 294 0.42 13.63 6.04
N ARG A 295 -0.24 13.75 7.20
CA ARG A 295 -1.57 14.35 7.28
C ARG A 295 -1.41 15.87 7.25
N LEU A 296 -1.94 16.49 6.22
CA LEU A 296 -1.86 17.93 6.01
C LEU A 296 -2.80 18.66 6.97
N VAL A 297 -2.43 19.90 7.31
CA VAL A 297 -3.39 20.83 7.89
C VAL A 297 -4.35 21.15 6.76
N THR A 298 -5.57 20.62 6.88
CA THR A 298 -6.63 21.17 6.07
C THR A 298 -6.91 22.53 6.68
N GLU A 299 -6.47 23.61 6.01
CA GLU A 299 -7.26 24.84 6.17
C GLU A 299 -8.69 24.37 5.98
N PRO A 300 -9.63 24.74 6.88
CA PRO A 300 -11.01 24.62 6.51
C PRO A 300 -11.04 25.34 5.18
N ARG A 301 -11.23 24.60 4.08
CA ARG A 301 -11.99 25.18 3.00
C ARG A 301 -13.19 25.63 3.78
N ALA A 302 -13.33 26.94 3.93
CA ALA A 302 -14.64 27.47 3.81
C ALA A 302 -15.12 26.73 2.57
N ILE A 303 -15.89 25.66 2.79
CA ILE A 303 -17.09 25.46 2.03
C ILE A 303 -17.60 26.89 2.05
N PHE A 304 -17.35 27.62 0.97
CA PHE A 304 -18.13 28.77 0.66
C PHE A 304 -19.49 28.12 0.49
N VAL A 305 -20.12 27.80 1.62
CA VAL A 305 -21.55 27.81 1.73
C VAL A 305 -21.76 29.27 1.46
N ASP A 306 -21.99 29.53 0.19
CA ASP A 306 -22.09 30.86 -0.35
C ASP A 306 -23.07 31.54 0.60
N ARG A 307 -22.54 32.43 1.45
CA ARG A 307 -23.38 33.06 2.48
C ARG A 307 -24.48 33.86 1.80
N GLN A 308 -24.28 34.24 0.54
CA GLN A 308 -25.26 34.81 -0.34
C GLN A 308 -26.33 33.77 -0.72
N LEU A 309 -25.95 32.53 -1.05
CA LEU A 309 -26.87 31.42 -1.30
C LEU A 309 -27.62 30.97 -0.03
N ILE A 310 -26.97 30.86 1.13
CA ILE A 310 -27.66 30.60 2.40
C ILE A 310 -28.62 31.75 2.71
N ALA A 311 -28.17 33.00 2.63
CA ALA A 311 -29.03 34.15 2.89
C ALA A 311 -30.18 34.25 1.88
N GLN A 312 -29.96 33.84 0.63
CA GLN A 312 -31.01 33.71 -0.38
C GLN A 312 -32.01 32.62 0.02
N LEU A 313 -31.54 31.43 0.37
CA LEU A 313 -32.40 30.31 0.76
C LEU A 313 -33.14 30.60 2.07
N GLU A 314 -32.53 31.29 3.02
CA GLU A 314 -33.17 31.74 4.26
C GLU A 314 -34.20 32.85 4.00
N ALA A 315 -33.92 33.78 3.08
CA ALA A 315 -34.87 34.81 2.65
C ALA A 315 -36.06 34.19 1.88
N GLU A 316 -35.80 33.23 0.99
CA GLU A 316 -36.82 32.46 0.26
C GLU A 316 -37.65 31.61 1.22
N LEU A 317 -37.03 30.95 2.20
CA LEU A 317 -37.74 30.20 3.25
C LEU A 317 -38.57 31.13 4.14
N HIS A 318 -38.10 32.34 4.42
CA HIS A 318 -38.85 33.33 5.19
C HIS A 318 -40.03 33.91 4.40
N GLN A 319 -39.85 34.16 3.10
CA GLN A 319 -40.92 34.53 2.18
C GLN A 319 -41.96 33.42 2.04
N LEU A 320 -41.52 32.15 1.95
CA LEU A 320 -42.40 30.97 1.92
C LEU A 320 -43.29 30.87 3.16
N LYS A 321 -42.73 31.12 4.35
CA LYS A 321 -43.49 31.16 5.62
C LYS A 321 -44.45 32.36 5.72
N GLN A 322 -44.18 33.45 5.02
CA GLN A 322 -45.09 34.61 4.92
C GLN A 322 -46.20 34.40 3.88
N VAL A 323 -45.92 33.66 2.80
CA VAL A 323 -46.91 33.30 1.76
C VAL A 323 -47.88 32.22 2.23
N GLU A 324 -47.50 31.40 3.21
CA GLU A 324 -48.40 30.43 3.87
C GLU A 324 -49.59 31.09 4.60
N GLN A 325 -49.51 32.41 4.89
CA GLN A 325 -50.61 33.15 5.49
C GLN A 325 -51.58 33.79 4.49
N ASP A 326 -51.20 33.98 3.22
CA ASP A 326 -52.09 34.59 2.21
C ASP A 326 -51.89 34.00 0.80
N HIS A 327 -52.90 33.21 0.40
CA HIS A 327 -53.31 32.84 -0.96
C HIS A 327 -52.60 31.69 -1.71
N ALA A 328 -53.41 30.66 -1.99
CA ALA A 328 -53.16 29.47 -2.81
C ALA A 328 -52.70 29.71 -4.27
N ALA A 329 -52.77 30.95 -4.78
CA ALA A 329 -52.32 31.27 -6.14
C ALA A 329 -50.79 31.40 -6.25
N ALA A 330 -50.11 31.84 -5.19
CA ALA A 330 -48.65 31.93 -5.16
C ALA A 330 -47.99 30.55 -5.03
N ALA A 331 -48.61 29.65 -4.26
CA ALA A 331 -48.18 28.25 -4.15
C ALA A 331 -48.23 27.52 -5.51
N LEU A 332 -49.26 27.77 -6.32
CA LEU A 332 -49.39 27.19 -7.67
C LEU A 332 -48.32 27.69 -8.64
N LEU A 333 -47.98 28.98 -8.57
CA LEU A 333 -46.94 29.57 -9.42
C LEU A 333 -45.54 29.06 -9.03
N LEU A 334 -45.33 28.80 -7.75
CA LEU A 334 -44.08 28.26 -7.21
C LEU A 334 -43.94 26.76 -7.48
N ILE A 335 -45.02 25.97 -7.37
CA ILE A 335 -45.05 24.57 -7.81
C ILE A 335 -44.67 24.49 -9.29
N GLN A 336 -45.21 25.39 -10.11
CA GLN A 336 -44.90 25.42 -11.54
C GLN A 336 -43.44 25.86 -11.82
N GLN A 337 -42.85 26.72 -10.99
CA GLN A 337 -41.41 27.03 -11.06
C GLN A 337 -40.53 25.85 -10.66
N VAL A 338 -40.90 25.12 -9.60
CA VAL A 338 -40.19 23.92 -9.16
C VAL A 338 -40.32 22.80 -10.20
N GLU A 339 -41.50 22.62 -10.81
CA GLU A 339 -41.70 21.69 -11.92
C GLU A 339 -40.85 22.07 -13.13
N ASN A 340 -40.74 23.36 -13.47
CA ASN A 340 -39.86 23.82 -14.55
C ASN A 340 -38.38 23.57 -14.24
N GLN A 341 -37.93 23.79 -13.00
CA GLN A 341 -36.55 23.48 -12.59
C GLN A 341 -36.30 21.96 -12.56
N MET A 342 -37.27 21.16 -12.11
CA MET A 342 -37.21 19.69 -12.19
C MET A 342 -37.14 19.20 -13.64
N ASN A 343 -37.91 19.80 -14.55
CA ASN A 343 -37.87 19.48 -15.97
C ASN A 343 -36.53 19.90 -16.61
N GLN A 344 -35.91 20.97 -16.13
CA GLN A 344 -34.57 21.40 -16.57
C GLN A 344 -33.47 20.45 -16.07
N VAL A 345 -33.62 19.93 -14.84
CA VAL A 345 -32.75 18.87 -14.28
C VAL A 345 -32.98 17.55 -15.03
N LEU A 346 -34.22 17.17 -15.33
CA LEU A 346 -34.55 15.99 -16.13
C LEU A 346 -33.99 16.11 -17.54
N GLY A 347 -34.08 17.27 -18.20
CA GLY A 347 -33.43 17.53 -19.48
C GLY A 347 -31.89 17.45 -19.41
N SER A 348 -31.30 17.86 -18.29
CA SER A 348 -29.85 17.69 -18.04
C SER A 348 -29.47 16.22 -17.82
N VAL A 349 -30.33 15.44 -17.17
CA VAL A 349 -30.20 13.99 -17.02
C VAL A 349 -30.39 13.28 -18.37
N GLU A 350 -31.32 13.70 -19.21
CA GLU A 350 -31.47 13.21 -20.59
C GLU A 350 -30.25 13.55 -21.42
N THR A 351 -29.68 14.76 -21.28
CA THR A 351 -28.43 15.15 -21.95
C THR A 351 -27.23 14.31 -21.47
N LEU A 352 -27.15 14.00 -20.17
CA LEU A 352 -26.15 13.07 -19.61
C LEU A 352 -26.40 11.61 -20.03
N THR A 353 -27.66 11.23 -20.24
CA THR A 353 -28.06 9.91 -20.74
C THR A 353 -27.74 9.78 -22.22
N ASP A 354 -27.94 10.83 -23.02
CA ASP A 354 -27.53 10.93 -24.41
C ASP A 354 -26.02 11.02 -24.54
N PHE A 355 -25.32 11.70 -23.63
CA PHE A 355 -23.86 11.65 -23.52
C PHE A 355 -23.38 10.23 -23.21
N ALA A 356 -24.00 9.54 -22.25
CA ALA A 356 -23.72 8.14 -21.96
C ALA A 356 -24.09 7.20 -23.14
N ARG A 357 -25.10 7.56 -23.95
CA ARG A 357 -25.49 6.86 -25.18
C ARG A 357 -24.50 7.12 -26.31
N ASN A 358 -23.97 8.34 -26.42
CA ASN A 358 -22.93 8.73 -27.36
C ASN A 358 -21.59 8.06 -26.99
N ASP A 359 -21.26 7.97 -25.70
CA ASP A 359 -20.14 7.17 -25.18
C ASP A 359 -20.35 5.68 -25.46
N ARG A 360 -21.59 5.18 -25.39
CA ARG A 360 -21.93 3.79 -25.75
C ARG A 360 -21.84 3.57 -27.26
N GLU A 361 -22.17 4.56 -28.09
CA GLU A 361 -21.95 4.53 -29.54
C GLU A 361 -20.47 4.65 -29.90
N GLN A 362 -19.69 5.47 -29.21
CA GLN A 362 -18.24 5.54 -29.36
C GLN A 362 -17.59 4.22 -28.93
N TYR A 363 -18.06 3.61 -27.85
CA TYR A 363 -17.66 2.27 -27.43
C TYR A 363 -18.08 1.20 -28.44
N SER A 364 -19.26 1.33 -29.06
CA SER A 364 -19.70 0.43 -30.13
C SER A 364 -18.88 0.62 -31.41
N LYS A 365 -18.44 1.85 -31.73
CA LYS A 365 -17.54 2.15 -32.85
C LYS A 365 -16.14 1.61 -32.57
N PHE A 366 -15.61 1.80 -31.36
CA PHE A 366 -14.33 1.26 -30.93
C PHE A 366 -14.34 -0.28 -30.89
N SER A 367 -15.42 -0.89 -30.38
CA SER A 367 -15.60 -2.33 -30.39
C SER A 367 -15.73 -2.90 -31.81
N THR A 368 -16.42 -2.19 -32.70
CA THR A 368 -16.50 -2.55 -34.12
C THR A 368 -15.14 -2.43 -34.81
N GLN A 369 -14.39 -1.36 -34.56
CA GLN A 369 -13.03 -1.16 -35.07
C GLN A 369 -12.06 -2.21 -34.53
N PHE A 370 -12.19 -2.58 -33.26
CA PHE A 370 -11.40 -3.64 -32.64
C PHE A 370 -11.74 -5.01 -33.24
N LYS A 371 -13.02 -5.32 -33.47
CA LYS A 371 -13.44 -6.55 -34.17
C LYS A 371 -12.99 -6.58 -35.62
N GLN A 372 -13.00 -5.44 -36.32
CA GLN A 372 -12.46 -5.32 -37.68
C GLN A 372 -10.94 -5.51 -37.69
N LEU A 373 -10.24 -5.01 -36.67
CA LEU A 373 -8.80 -5.22 -36.51
C LEU A 373 -8.48 -6.68 -36.16
N GLU A 374 -9.25 -7.31 -35.28
CA GLU A 374 -9.14 -8.72 -34.91
C GLU A 374 -9.42 -9.63 -36.12
N GLN A 375 -10.49 -9.34 -36.87
CA GLN A 375 -10.82 -10.04 -38.11
C GLN A 375 -9.74 -9.83 -39.18
N SER A 376 -9.25 -8.61 -39.39
CA SER A 376 -8.15 -8.34 -40.33
C SER A 376 -6.85 -9.03 -39.90
N THR A 377 -6.60 -9.16 -38.60
CA THR A 377 -5.46 -9.90 -38.04
C THR A 377 -5.63 -11.41 -38.24
N GLN A 378 -6.85 -11.94 -38.07
CA GLN A 378 -7.17 -13.35 -38.33
C GLN A 378 -7.08 -13.68 -39.83
N GLU A 379 -7.59 -12.80 -40.70
CA GLU A 379 -7.50 -12.94 -42.16
C GLU A 379 -6.05 -12.83 -42.65
N ALA A 380 -5.22 -12.00 -42.00
CA ALA A 380 -3.78 -11.90 -42.30
C ALA A 380 -2.96 -13.10 -41.77
N THR A 381 -3.42 -13.79 -40.72
CA THR A 381 -2.72 -14.94 -40.12
C THR A 381 -3.17 -16.30 -40.68
N ALA A 382 -4.38 -16.39 -41.24
CA ALA A 382 -4.89 -17.61 -41.86
C ALA A 382 -4.00 -18.18 -43.01
N PRO A 383 -3.43 -17.36 -43.92
CA PRO A 383 -2.51 -17.86 -44.95
C PRO A 383 -1.22 -18.45 -44.36
N ILE A 384 -0.77 -17.93 -43.21
CA ILE A 384 0.44 -18.41 -42.52
C ILE A 384 0.18 -19.78 -41.88
N ILE A 385 -0.98 -19.94 -41.25
CA ILE A 385 -1.40 -21.23 -40.66
C ILE A 385 -1.53 -22.29 -41.76
N GLN A 386 -2.21 -21.97 -42.86
CA GLN A 386 -2.34 -22.89 -44.00
C GLN A 386 -0.98 -23.28 -44.59
N LEU A 387 -0.06 -22.33 -44.76
CA LEU A 387 1.30 -22.60 -45.24
C LEU A 387 2.09 -23.50 -44.28
N GLN A 388 1.88 -23.37 -42.96
CA GLN A 388 2.52 -24.24 -41.97
C GLN A 388 1.97 -25.67 -42.02
N GLU A 389 0.66 -25.83 -42.20
CA GLU A 389 0.02 -27.14 -42.36
C GLU A 389 0.43 -27.82 -43.66
N ASP A 390 0.44 -27.09 -44.78
CA ASP A 390 0.91 -27.58 -46.08
C ASP A 390 2.36 -28.06 -45.99
N LEU A 391 3.21 -27.32 -45.26
CA LEU A 391 4.61 -27.67 -45.04
C LEU A 391 4.77 -28.91 -44.16
N GLN A 392 3.95 -29.10 -43.13
CA GLN A 392 3.93 -30.33 -42.34
C GLN A 392 3.48 -31.54 -43.18
N GLN A 393 2.44 -31.36 -44.00
CA GLN A 393 1.94 -32.42 -44.88
C GLN A 393 2.96 -32.80 -45.96
N LEU A 394 3.66 -31.82 -46.52
CA LEU A 394 4.73 -32.06 -47.50
C LEU A 394 5.91 -32.82 -46.87
N ARG A 395 6.31 -32.46 -45.65
CA ARG A 395 7.35 -33.18 -44.87
C ARG A 395 6.93 -34.64 -44.60
N ALA A 396 5.67 -34.86 -44.26
CA ALA A 396 5.15 -36.21 -44.05
C ALA A 396 5.15 -37.04 -45.35
N ASN A 397 4.81 -36.44 -46.48
CA ASN A 397 4.82 -37.10 -47.80
C ASN A 397 6.26 -37.43 -48.26
N LEU A 398 7.22 -36.54 -48.01
CA LEU A 398 8.64 -36.78 -48.28
C LEU A 398 9.18 -38.02 -47.55
N ASN A 399 8.79 -38.21 -46.30
CA ASN A 399 9.20 -39.37 -45.51
C ASN A 399 8.62 -40.71 -46.01
N ASN A 400 7.54 -40.67 -46.80
CA ASN A 400 6.79 -41.84 -47.23
C ASN A 400 6.97 -42.20 -48.72
N THR A 401 7.73 -41.42 -49.49
CA THR A 401 7.81 -41.58 -50.96
C THR A 401 9.13 -42.22 -51.40
N ALA A 402 9.07 -43.28 -52.23
CA ALA A 402 10.22 -44.14 -52.54
C ALA A 402 10.96 -43.86 -53.86
N SER A 403 10.61 -42.82 -54.65
CA SER A 403 11.27 -42.53 -55.94
C SER A 403 12.03 -41.20 -55.95
N SER A 404 13.29 -41.21 -56.39
CA SER A 404 14.19 -40.04 -56.28
C SER A 404 13.74 -38.82 -57.09
N LYS A 405 12.98 -39.03 -58.17
CA LYS A 405 12.46 -37.93 -59.01
C LYS A 405 11.32 -37.16 -58.32
N GLN A 406 10.49 -37.84 -57.54
CA GLN A 406 9.41 -37.20 -56.77
C GLN A 406 9.96 -36.49 -55.53
N ILE A 407 11.00 -37.05 -54.90
CA ILE A 407 11.70 -36.41 -53.78
C ILE A 407 12.29 -35.05 -54.21
N SER A 408 13.00 -34.99 -55.33
CA SER A 408 13.58 -33.72 -55.82
C SER A 408 12.53 -32.64 -56.13
N GLN A 409 11.35 -33.03 -56.64
CA GLN A 409 10.26 -32.09 -56.89
C GLN A 409 9.62 -31.57 -55.58
N LEU A 410 9.47 -32.45 -54.58
CA LEU A 410 8.95 -32.09 -53.26
C LEU A 410 9.94 -31.22 -52.48
N GLU A 411 11.24 -31.48 -52.56
CA GLU A 411 12.30 -30.66 -51.93
C GLU A 411 12.31 -29.23 -52.49
N SER A 412 12.17 -29.07 -53.81
CA SER A 412 12.08 -27.75 -54.45
C SER A 412 10.82 -26.98 -54.02
N ALA A 413 9.68 -27.66 -53.91
CA ALA A 413 8.45 -27.06 -53.40
C ALA A 413 8.58 -26.65 -51.93
N LEU A 414 9.22 -27.49 -51.10
CA LEU A 414 9.47 -27.21 -49.69
C LEU A 414 10.37 -25.98 -49.51
N GLN A 415 11.44 -25.89 -50.29
CA GLN A 415 12.35 -24.75 -50.28
C GLN A 415 11.64 -23.45 -50.68
N THR A 416 10.71 -23.51 -51.64
CA THR A 416 9.92 -22.35 -52.07
C THR A 416 8.96 -21.87 -50.97
N ILE A 417 8.32 -22.80 -50.25
CA ILE A 417 7.43 -22.46 -49.13
C ILE A 417 8.22 -21.87 -47.96
N GLU A 418 9.38 -22.45 -47.62
CA GLU A 418 10.25 -21.95 -46.55
C GLU A 418 10.78 -20.54 -46.85
N GLN A 419 11.18 -20.26 -48.09
CA GLN A 419 11.59 -18.91 -48.52
C GLN A 419 10.44 -17.90 -48.36
N ARG A 420 9.21 -18.30 -48.71
CA ARG A 420 8.04 -17.43 -48.61
C ARG A 420 7.63 -17.16 -47.17
N LEU A 421 7.73 -18.15 -46.28
CA LEU A 421 7.52 -17.97 -44.84
C LEU A 421 8.55 -17.01 -44.23
N ASN A 422 9.83 -17.18 -44.57
CA ASN A 422 10.90 -16.29 -44.10
C ASN A 422 10.70 -14.85 -44.59
N GLN A 423 10.24 -14.66 -45.83
CA GLN A 423 9.91 -13.34 -46.36
C GLN A 423 8.75 -12.70 -45.57
N ILE A 424 7.67 -13.45 -45.32
CA ILE A 424 6.51 -12.97 -44.54
C ILE A 424 6.91 -12.62 -43.10
N GLU A 425 7.77 -13.41 -42.46
CA GLU A 425 8.28 -13.12 -41.12
C GLU A 425 9.18 -11.88 -41.10
N ALA A 426 10.02 -11.69 -42.11
CA ALA A 426 10.84 -10.49 -42.26
C ALA A 426 9.98 -9.23 -42.46
N GLU A 427 8.96 -9.30 -43.32
CA GLU A 427 7.98 -8.23 -43.54
C GLU A 427 7.21 -7.91 -42.24
N ARG A 428 6.73 -8.93 -41.52
CA ARG A 428 6.08 -8.76 -40.19
C ARG A 428 7.00 -8.04 -39.20
N ASN A 429 8.25 -8.48 -39.07
CA ASN A 429 9.20 -7.93 -38.10
C ASN A 429 9.68 -6.50 -38.48
N SER A 430 9.58 -6.12 -39.76
CA SER A 430 9.88 -4.76 -40.24
C SER A 430 8.78 -3.74 -39.91
N ILE A 431 7.52 -4.20 -39.82
CA ILE A 431 6.35 -3.33 -39.56
C ILE A 431 6.21 -3.07 -38.06
N LEU A 432 6.46 -4.08 -37.23
CA LEU A 432 6.53 -3.92 -35.78
C LEU A 432 7.48 -4.99 -35.22
N PRO A 433 8.66 -4.62 -34.69
CA PRO A 433 9.55 -5.57 -34.04
C PRO A 433 8.79 -6.36 -32.98
N LYS A 434 8.97 -7.69 -32.93
CA LYS A 434 8.21 -8.60 -32.05
C LYS A 434 8.15 -8.09 -30.60
N ASP A 435 9.27 -7.57 -30.11
CA ASP A 435 9.43 -7.03 -28.77
C ASP A 435 8.56 -5.77 -28.55
N GLN A 436 8.39 -4.94 -29.58
CA GLN A 436 7.51 -3.78 -29.57
C GLN A 436 6.04 -4.18 -29.73
N PHE A 437 5.72 -5.22 -30.51
CA PHE A 437 4.36 -5.77 -30.62
C PHE A 437 3.89 -6.38 -29.30
N ASP A 438 4.75 -7.15 -28.63
CA ASP A 438 4.45 -7.76 -27.34
C ASP A 438 4.31 -6.69 -26.25
N GLN A 439 5.18 -5.67 -26.24
CA GLN A 439 5.06 -4.52 -25.34
C GLN A 439 3.82 -3.67 -25.61
N TRP A 440 3.49 -3.44 -26.88
CA TRP A 440 2.30 -2.70 -27.28
C TRP A 440 1.01 -3.45 -26.93
N THR A 441 0.99 -4.78 -27.13
CA THR A 441 -0.13 -5.66 -26.75
C THR A 441 -0.31 -5.69 -25.23
N LEU A 442 0.78 -5.82 -24.46
CA LEU A 442 0.74 -5.72 -23.00
C LEU A 442 0.29 -4.33 -22.52
N SER A 443 0.69 -3.26 -23.20
CA SER A 443 0.26 -1.89 -22.89
C SER A 443 -1.23 -1.70 -23.18
N LEU A 444 -1.74 -2.21 -24.30
CA LEU A 444 -3.15 -2.15 -24.64
C LEU A 444 -4.01 -3.01 -23.71
N GLN A 445 -3.56 -4.20 -23.33
CA GLN A 445 -4.26 -5.05 -22.35
C GLN A 445 -4.34 -4.36 -20.99
N ARG A 446 -3.23 -3.78 -20.50
CA ARG A 446 -3.23 -3.02 -19.24
C ARG A 446 -4.14 -1.80 -19.30
N GLN A 447 -4.11 -1.05 -20.40
CA GLN A 447 -4.97 0.12 -20.56
C GLN A 447 -6.45 -0.28 -20.62
N ALA A 448 -6.80 -1.35 -21.34
CA ALA A 448 -8.16 -1.89 -21.39
C ALA A 448 -8.66 -2.39 -20.03
N GLU A 449 -7.79 -2.98 -19.20
CA GLU A 449 -8.12 -3.37 -17.81
C GLU A 449 -8.37 -2.15 -16.91
N ILE A 450 -7.51 -1.13 -17.01
CA ILE A 450 -7.66 0.14 -16.28
C ILE A 450 -8.98 0.82 -16.66
N ASP A 451 -9.26 0.94 -17.96
CA ASP A 451 -10.47 1.60 -18.47
C ASP A 451 -11.73 0.81 -18.10
N ARG A 452 -11.68 -0.53 -18.13
CA ARG A 452 -12.75 -1.41 -17.66
C ARG A 452 -13.04 -1.20 -16.17
N ASP A 453 -12.01 -1.11 -15.34
CA ASP A 453 -12.17 -0.90 -13.90
C ASP A 453 -12.70 0.50 -13.58
N ILE A 454 -12.26 1.53 -14.30
CA ILE A 454 -12.80 2.89 -14.21
C ILE A 454 -14.28 2.89 -14.61
N LEU A 455 -14.65 2.22 -15.70
CA LEU A 455 -16.03 2.12 -16.18
C LEU A 455 -16.93 1.34 -15.20
N ILE A 456 -16.44 0.24 -14.61
CA ILE A 456 -17.18 -0.51 -13.59
C ILE A 456 -17.38 0.33 -12.33
N LYS A 457 -16.37 1.10 -11.90
CA LYS A 457 -16.46 2.02 -10.76
C LYS A 457 -17.45 3.15 -11.02
N ARG A 458 -17.37 3.81 -12.18
CA ARG A 458 -18.31 4.88 -12.58
C ARG A 458 -19.74 4.35 -12.73
N SER A 459 -19.92 3.15 -13.29
CA SER A 459 -21.24 2.50 -13.39
C SER A 459 -21.85 2.21 -12.02
N LYS A 460 -21.04 1.74 -11.05
CA LYS A 460 -21.49 1.53 -9.66
C LYS A 460 -21.84 2.86 -8.96
N GLN A 461 -21.02 3.89 -9.14
CA GLN A 461 -21.26 5.23 -8.59
C GLN A 461 -22.54 5.85 -9.18
N ASN A 462 -22.74 5.77 -10.49
CA ASN A 462 -23.95 6.27 -11.15
C ASN A 462 -25.20 5.52 -10.66
N ARG A 463 -25.11 4.20 -10.47
CA ARG A 463 -26.23 3.40 -9.94
C ARG A 463 -26.56 3.77 -8.49
N GLN A 464 -25.56 4.05 -7.67
CA GLN A 464 -25.75 4.55 -6.30
C GLN A 464 -26.35 5.97 -6.30
N MET A 465 -25.91 6.83 -7.20
CA MET A 465 -26.43 8.20 -7.35
C MET A 465 -27.88 8.21 -7.83
N THR A 466 -28.25 7.32 -8.77
CA THR A 466 -29.65 7.13 -9.20
C THR A 466 -30.52 6.62 -8.04
N ILE A 467 -30.02 5.72 -7.20
CA ILE A 467 -30.75 5.25 -6.01
C ILE A 467 -30.97 6.39 -5.02
N VAL A 468 -29.94 7.19 -4.75
CA VAL A 468 -30.03 8.36 -3.85
C VAL A 468 -31.02 9.39 -4.40
N LEU A 469 -30.95 9.72 -5.69
CA LEU A 469 -31.88 10.65 -6.33
C LEU A 469 -33.31 10.12 -6.34
N THR A 470 -33.51 8.81 -6.56
CA THR A 470 -34.84 8.18 -6.47
C THR A 470 -35.38 8.25 -5.04
N PHE A 471 -34.52 8.03 -4.04
CA PHE A 471 -34.90 8.11 -2.63
C PHE A 471 -35.26 9.54 -2.22
N ILE A 472 -34.49 10.53 -2.69
CA ILE A 472 -34.78 11.96 -2.49
C ILE A 472 -36.11 12.32 -3.14
N SER A 473 -36.36 11.91 -4.38
CA SER A 473 -37.63 12.17 -5.07
C SER A 473 -38.84 11.54 -4.36
N VAL A 474 -38.71 10.31 -3.86
CA VAL A 474 -39.77 9.65 -3.08
C VAL A 474 -40.01 10.37 -1.74
N LEU A 475 -38.94 10.77 -1.06
CA LEU A 475 -39.04 11.50 0.21
C LEU A 475 -39.71 12.86 0.02
N SER A 476 -39.34 13.59 -1.02
CA SER A 476 -39.97 14.87 -1.39
C SER A 476 -41.47 14.71 -1.70
N PHE A 477 -41.85 13.62 -2.39
CA PHE A 477 -43.26 13.32 -2.66
C PHE A 477 -44.06 12.99 -1.39
N VAL A 478 -43.47 12.23 -0.45
CA VAL A 478 -44.09 11.92 0.83
C VAL A 478 -44.27 13.17 1.69
N ILE A 479 -43.28 14.06 1.73
CA ILE A 479 -43.36 15.34 2.45
C ILE A 479 -44.47 16.22 1.85
N ALA A 480 -44.53 16.32 0.52
CA ALA A 480 -45.60 17.05 -0.17
C ALA A 480 -46.99 16.47 0.11
N ALA A 481 -47.14 15.14 0.13
CA ALA A 481 -48.41 14.49 0.49
C ALA A 481 -48.81 14.76 1.94
N ILE A 482 -47.88 14.70 2.89
CA ILE A 482 -48.14 15.01 4.31
C ILE A 482 -48.57 16.47 4.47
N ALA A 483 -47.97 17.39 3.72
CA ALA A 483 -48.34 18.80 3.72
C ALA A 483 -49.72 19.07 3.11
N LEU A 484 -50.17 18.26 2.14
CA LEU A 484 -51.51 18.34 1.53
C LEU A 484 -52.64 17.78 2.41
N PHE A 485 -52.32 16.90 3.36
CA PHE A 485 -53.28 16.28 4.28
C PHE A 485 -53.34 16.97 5.66
N ARG A 486 -52.53 18.00 5.87
CA ARG A 486 -52.60 18.92 7.01
C ARG A 486 -53.19 20.24 6.55
#